data_AF-A0A453L7H5-F1
#
_entry.id   AF-A0A453L7H5-F1
#
_cell.length_a   1.000
_cell.length_b   1.000
_cell.length_c   1.000
_cell.angle_alpha   90.00
_cell.angle_beta   90.00
_cell.angle_gamma   90.00
#
_symmetry.space_group_name_H-M   'P 1'
#
loop_
_entity.id
_entity.type
_entity.pdbx_description
1 polymer ?
#
loop_
_entity_poly.entity_id
_entity_poly.type
_entity_poly.pdbx_seq_one_letter_code
_entity_poly.pdbx_strand_id
1 'polypeptide(L)'
;MSEYDPRLVAPACLYLASKVEESTVQARLLVFYIKKMCAGSDDKYRFEIKDILEMEMKLLEALDYYLVVYHPYRPLLHLLQDAGVTDLTQFAWGLVNDTYKMDLIL
;
A
#
# COMPACT_ATOMS: atom_id res chain seq x y z
N MET A 1 17.62 -13.72 7.49
CA MET A 1 17.54 -12.50 6.66
C MET A 1 16.36 -12.69 5.74
N SER A 2 15.42 -11.74 5.65
CA SER A 2 14.35 -11.83 4.65
C SER A 2 14.99 -11.86 3.26
N GLU A 3 14.44 -12.69 2.37
CA GLU A 3 14.92 -12.86 0.99
C GLU A 3 14.86 -11.55 0.20
N TYR A 4 13.93 -10.67 0.58
CA TYR A 4 13.68 -9.38 -0.05
C TYR A 4 13.85 -8.22 0.92
N ASP A 5 14.36 -7.08 0.41
CA ASP A 5 14.46 -5.83 1.15
C ASP A 5 13.07 -5.15 1.22
N PRO A 6 12.51 -4.91 2.42
CA PRO A 6 11.22 -4.23 2.58
C PRO A 6 11.17 -2.85 1.90
N ARG A 7 12.31 -2.18 1.75
CA ARG A 7 12.40 -0.87 1.09
C ARG A 7 12.24 -0.96 -0.41
N LEU A 8 12.45 -2.13 -1.01
CA LEU A 8 12.15 -2.38 -2.42
C LEU A 8 10.72 -2.90 -2.58
N VAL A 9 10.30 -3.83 -1.70
CA VAL A 9 8.99 -4.47 -1.76
C VAL A 9 7.87 -3.46 -1.54
N ALA A 10 7.95 -2.60 -0.52
CA ALA A 10 6.87 -1.66 -0.20
C ALA A 10 6.57 -0.67 -1.35
N PRO A 11 7.57 -0.02 -1.99
CA PRO A 11 7.35 0.76 -3.20
C PRO A 11 6.75 -0.04 -4.36
N ALA A 12 7.20 -1.28 -4.58
CA ALA A 12 6.67 -2.12 -5.65
C ALA A 12 5.20 -2.49 -5.39
N CYS A 13 4.82 -2.82 -4.15
CA CYS A 13 3.42 -3.03 -3.76
C CYS A 13 2.58 -1.77 -3.97
N LEU A 14 3.09 -0.59 -3.58
CA LEU A 14 2.39 0.68 -3.80
C LEU A 14 2.21 0.99 -5.28
N TYR A 15 3.25 0.74 -6.09
CA TYR A 15 3.20 0.90 -7.55
C TYR A 15 2.14 -0.02 -8.17
N LEU A 16 2.16 -1.30 -7.81
CA LEU A 16 1.22 -2.30 -8.28
C LEU A 16 -0.22 -1.94 -7.88
N ALA A 17 -0.45 -1.64 -6.60
CA ALA A 17 -1.76 -1.21 -6.09
C ALA A 17 -2.29 0.03 -6.83
N SER A 18 -1.43 1.01 -7.13
CA SER A 18 -1.83 2.21 -7.89
C SER A 18 -2.34 1.88 -9.30
N LYS A 19 -1.80 0.83 -9.94
CA LYS A 19 -2.28 0.38 -11.26
C LYS A 19 -3.60 -0.38 -11.15
N VAL A 20 -3.74 -1.21 -10.14
CA VAL A 20 -4.94 -2.03 -9.89
C VAL A 20 -6.15 -1.16 -9.52
N GLU A 21 -5.94 -0.16 -8.66
CA GLU A 21 -6.97 0.79 -8.21
C GLU A 21 -7.18 1.97 -9.17
N GLU A 22 -6.78 1.82 -10.44
CA GLU A 22 -6.96 2.81 -11.52
C GLU A 22 -6.39 4.22 -11.20
N SER A 23 -5.45 4.31 -10.27
CA SER A 23 -4.81 5.54 -9.79
C SER A 23 -3.35 5.61 -10.23
N THR A 24 -3.09 5.32 -11.51
CA THR A 24 -1.75 5.03 -12.03
C THR A 24 -0.74 6.14 -11.78
N VAL A 25 0.43 5.79 -11.25
CA VAL A 25 1.56 6.72 -11.05
C VAL A 25 2.72 6.33 -11.98
N GLN A 26 3.48 7.31 -12.49
CA GLN A 26 4.71 7.00 -13.24
C GLN A 26 5.81 6.48 -12.29
N ALA A 27 6.45 5.35 -12.60
CA ALA A 27 7.52 4.78 -11.77
C ALA A 27 8.69 5.76 -11.51
N ARG A 28 8.96 6.67 -12.46
CA ARG A 28 9.95 7.76 -12.29
C ARG A 28 9.62 8.68 -11.12
N LEU A 29 8.36 9.05 -10.96
CA LEU A 29 7.91 9.90 -9.86
C LEU A 29 8.00 9.16 -8.53
N LEU A 30 7.64 7.88 -8.50
CA LEU A 30 7.74 7.05 -7.30
C LEU A 30 9.17 7.00 -6.76
N VAL A 31 10.16 6.66 -7.61
CA VAL A 31 11.58 6.63 -7.23
C VAL A 31 12.06 8.01 -6.76
N PHE A 32 11.65 9.08 -7.44
CA PHE A 32 11.99 10.44 -7.05
C PHE A 32 11.50 10.78 -5.64
N TYR A 33 10.23 10.50 -5.33
CA TYR A 33 9.65 10.79 -4.01
C TYR A 33 10.28 9.94 -2.90
N ILE A 34 10.55 8.66 -3.15
CA ILE A 34 11.20 7.80 -2.15
C ILE A 34 12.62 8.30 -1.87
N LYS A 35 13.41 8.61 -2.91
CA LYS A 35 14.75 9.19 -2.73
C LYS A 35 14.70 10.51 -1.96
N LYS A 36 13.68 11.35 -2.20
CA LYS A 36 13.46 12.59 -1.46
C LYS A 36 13.13 12.35 0.01
N MET A 37 12.30 11.36 0.33
CA MET A 37 11.95 11.00 1.71
C MET A 37 13.15 10.40 2.47
N CYS A 38 13.97 9.59 1.79
CA CYS A 38 15.18 9.00 2.35
C CYS A 38 16.41 9.94 2.31
N ALA A 39 16.29 11.16 1.78
CA ALA A 39 17.42 12.08 1.66
C ALA A 39 17.98 12.55 3.01
N GLY A 40 17.17 12.50 4.08
CA GLY A 40 17.58 12.84 5.45
C GLY A 40 18.08 11.66 6.28
N SER A 41 18.01 10.43 5.77
CA SER A 41 18.54 9.25 6.43
C SER A 41 19.94 8.93 5.91
N ASP A 42 20.83 8.47 6.79
CA ASP A 42 22.21 8.07 6.44
C ASP A 42 22.25 6.93 5.40
N ASP A 43 21.13 6.22 5.25
CA ASP A 43 20.95 5.13 4.30
C ASP A 43 20.24 5.61 3.03
N LYS A 44 21.05 5.93 2.01
CA LYS A 44 20.56 6.37 0.71
C LYS A 44 19.76 5.27 0.03
N TYR A 45 18.57 5.60 -0.47
CA TYR A 45 17.76 4.71 -1.29
C TYR A 45 18.49 4.36 -2.61
N ARG A 46 18.89 3.08 -2.75
CA ARG A 46 19.77 2.62 -3.83
C ARG A 46 19.04 2.08 -5.05
N PHE A 47 17.78 1.71 -4.90
CA PHE A 47 17.01 1.07 -5.95
C PHE A 47 16.63 2.04 -7.08
N GLU A 48 16.67 1.53 -8.29
CA GLU A 48 16.26 2.20 -9.51
C GLU A 48 14.89 1.70 -9.98
N ILE A 49 14.39 2.30 -11.07
CA ILE A 49 13.11 1.94 -11.67
C ILE A 49 13.11 0.46 -12.09
N LYS A 50 14.24 -0.03 -12.60
CA LYS A 50 14.37 -1.43 -13.06
C LYS A 50 14.10 -2.42 -11.91
N ASP A 51 14.63 -2.14 -10.73
CA ASP A 51 14.46 -2.99 -9.56
C ASP A 51 12.99 -3.05 -9.12
N ILE A 52 12.29 -1.90 -9.17
CA ILE A 52 10.86 -1.83 -8.84
C ILE A 52 10.03 -2.65 -9.84
N LEU A 53 10.33 -2.55 -11.13
CA LEU A 53 9.61 -3.29 -12.17
C LEU A 53 9.89 -4.80 -12.10
N GLU A 54 11.12 -5.20 -11.77
CA GLU A 54 11.43 -6.61 -11.52
C GLU A 54 10.69 -7.14 -10.28
N MET A 55 10.67 -6.36 -9.20
CA MET A 55 9.94 -6.73 -7.98
C MET A 55 8.44 -6.83 -8.21
N GLU A 56 7.87 -5.93 -9.01
CA GLU A 56 6.47 -6.01 -9.42
C GLU A 56 6.14 -7.34 -10.09
N MET A 57 6.98 -7.82 -11.01
CA MET A 57 6.75 -9.11 -11.68
C MET A 57 6.75 -10.26 -10.66
N LYS A 58 7.66 -10.23 -9.69
CA LYS A 58 7.71 -11.22 -8.60
C LYS A 58 6.48 -11.17 -7.71
N LEU A 59 5.96 -9.98 -7.42
CA LEU A 59 4.72 -9.81 -6.64
C LEU A 59 3.50 -10.36 -7.37
N LEU A 60 3.40 -10.14 -8.69
CA LEU A 60 2.32 -10.69 -9.51
C LEU A 60 2.30 -12.21 -9.46
N GLU A 61 3.46 -12.84 -9.61
CA GLU A 61 3.62 -14.30 -9.52
C GLU A 61 3.32 -14.82 -8.11
N ALA A 62 3.82 -14.15 -7.07
CA ALA A 62 3.61 -14.58 -5.68
C ALA A 62 2.15 -14.45 -5.20
N LEU A 63 1.37 -13.55 -5.79
CA LEU A 63 -0.04 -13.33 -5.47
C LEU A 63 -0.99 -14.13 -6.37
N ASP A 64 -0.48 -14.97 -7.29
CA ASP A 64 -1.27 -15.67 -8.32
C ASP A 64 -2.25 -14.72 -9.06
N TYR A 65 -1.84 -13.46 -9.25
CA TYR A 65 -2.66 -12.40 -9.85
C TYR A 65 -3.98 -12.07 -9.12
N TYR A 66 -4.16 -12.49 -7.87
CA TYR A 66 -5.27 -12.05 -7.02
C TYR A 66 -5.02 -10.65 -6.45
N LEU A 67 -5.30 -9.62 -7.27
CA LEU A 67 -4.95 -8.24 -6.96
C LEU A 67 -6.08 -7.41 -6.34
N VAL A 68 -7.33 -7.89 -6.41
CA VAL A 68 -8.49 -7.15 -5.91
C VAL A 68 -8.70 -7.42 -4.42
N VAL A 69 -8.71 -6.36 -3.61
CA VAL A 69 -8.94 -6.44 -2.16
C VAL A 69 -10.19 -5.66 -1.78
N TYR A 70 -11.11 -6.30 -1.06
CA TYR A 70 -12.33 -5.65 -0.57
C TYR A 70 -12.08 -5.02 0.79
N HIS A 71 -11.89 -3.70 0.82
CA HIS A 71 -11.66 -2.95 2.05
C HIS A 71 -12.96 -2.68 2.83
N PRO A 72 -12.93 -2.64 4.18
CA PRO A 72 -14.11 -2.48 5.03
C PRO A 72 -14.66 -1.04 5.09
N TYR A 73 -14.11 -0.09 4.32
CA TYR A 73 -14.56 1.31 4.36
C TYR A 73 -16.01 1.51 3.89
N ARG A 74 -16.42 0.81 2.82
CA ARG A 74 -17.81 0.87 2.32
C ARG A 74 -18.82 0.31 3.34
N PRO A 75 -18.64 -0.93 3.86
CA PRO A 75 -19.58 -1.46 4.86
C PRO A 75 -19.54 -0.67 6.18
N LEU A 76 -18.40 -0.06 6.55
CA LEU A 76 -18.33 0.81 7.71
C LEU A 76 -19.32 1.98 7.62
N LEU A 77 -19.40 2.64 6.47
CA LEU A 77 -20.32 3.77 6.28
C LEU A 77 -21.79 3.36 6.44
N HIS A 78 -22.16 2.21 5.87
CA HIS A 78 -23.51 1.66 6.02
C HIS A 78 -23.79 1.32 7.50
N LEU A 79 -22.86 0.66 8.18
CA LEU A 79 -23.01 0.30 9.60
C LEU A 79 -23.22 1.53 10.49
N LEU A 80 -22.44 2.59 10.30
CA LEU A 80 -22.55 3.81 11.10
C LEU A 80 -23.85 4.56 10.83
N GLN A 81 -24.33 4.52 9.58
CA GLN A 81 -25.62 5.10 9.20
C GLN A 81 -26.78 4.32 9.84
N ASP A 82 -26.77 3.00 9.75
CA ASP A 82 -27.81 2.12 10.31
C ASP A 82 -27.85 2.20 11.84
N ALA A 83 -26.69 2.36 12.48
CA ALA A 83 -26.57 2.52 13.93
C ALA A 83 -26.84 3.96 14.42
N GLY A 84 -27.02 4.94 13.51
CA GLY A 84 -27.29 6.34 13.86
C GLY A 84 -26.12 7.07 14.55
N VAL A 85 -24.88 6.62 14.34
CA VAL A 85 -23.66 7.12 15.01
C VAL A 85 -22.67 7.74 14.01
N THR A 86 -23.19 8.49 13.04
CA THR A 86 -22.39 9.15 11.99
C THR A 86 -21.36 10.13 12.54
N ASP A 87 -21.56 10.66 13.74
CA ASP A 87 -20.62 11.58 14.41
C ASP A 87 -19.27 10.90 14.70
N LEU A 88 -19.24 9.57 14.80
CA LEU A 88 -18.03 8.79 15.08
C LEU A 88 -17.28 8.34 13.81
N THR A 89 -17.72 8.77 12.62
CA THR A 89 -17.16 8.29 11.33
C THR A 89 -15.65 8.44 11.26
N GLN A 90 -15.10 9.60 11.62
CA GLN A 90 -13.66 9.84 11.55
C GLN A 90 -12.87 8.95 12.53
N PHE A 91 -13.44 8.70 13.72
CA PHE A 91 -12.83 7.85 14.72
C PHE A 91 -12.82 6.38 14.26
N ALA A 92 -13.95 5.88 13.78
CA ALA A 92 -14.07 4.52 13.28
C ALA A 92 -13.19 4.28 12.03
N TRP A 93 -13.08 5.28 11.15
CA TRP A 93 -12.17 5.23 10.01
C TRP A 93 -10.70 5.11 10.45
N GLY A 94 -10.30 5.89 11.46
CA GLY A 94 -8.97 5.80 12.05
C GLY A 94 -8.68 4.40 12.62
N LEU A 95 -9.64 3.84 13.35
CA LEU A 95 -9.54 2.48 13.90
C LEU A 95 -9.35 1.45 12.78
N VAL A 96 -10.16 1.52 11.71
CA VAL A 96 -10.03 0.64 10.54
C VAL A 96 -8.65 0.76 9.91
N ASN A 97 -8.11 1.97 9.75
CA ASN A 97 -6.75 2.17 9.22
C ASN A 97 -5.68 1.48 10.09
N ASP A 98 -5.84 1.53 11.41
CA ASP A 98 -4.89 0.88 12.33
C ASP A 98 -4.98 -0.65 12.28
N THR A 99 -6.11 -1.24 11.89
CA THR A 99 -6.23 -2.71 11.74
C THR A 99 -5.30 -3.29 10.67
N TYR A 100 -4.87 -2.51 9.67
CA TYR A 100 -3.90 -2.93 8.65
C TYR A 100 -2.48 -3.15 9.20
N LYS A 101 -2.22 -2.77 10.45
CA LYS A 101 -0.97 -3.08 11.16
C LYS A 101 -1.02 -4.45 11.85
N MET A 102 -2.17 -5.12 11.80
CA MET A 102 -2.42 -6.43 12.41
C MET A 102 -2.64 -7.47 11.30
N ASP A 103 -2.57 -8.74 11.68
CA ASP A 103 -2.78 -9.89 10.77
C ASP A 103 -4.26 -10.14 10.41
N LEU A 104 -5.16 -9.18 10.67
CA LEU A 104 -6.61 -9.36 10.52
C LEU A 104 -7.06 -9.56 9.06
N ILE A 105 -6.27 -9.05 8.10
CA ILE A 105 -6.60 -9.05 6.67
C ILE A 105 -6.08 -10.30 5.91
N LEU A 106 -5.37 -11.20 6.61
CA LEU A 106 -4.77 -12.42 6.06
C LEU A 106 -5.71 -13.62 6.21
#